data_AF-A0ABD0RPH5-F1
#
_entry.id   AF-A0ABD0RPH5-F1
#
_cell.length_a   1.000
_cell.length_b   1.000
_cell.length_c   1.000
_cell.angle_alpha   90.00
_cell.angle_beta   90.00
_cell.angle_gamma   90.00
#
_symmetry.space_group_name_H-M   'P 1'
#
loop_
_entity.id
_entity.type
_entity.pdbx_description
1 polymer ?
#
loop_
_entity_poly.entity_id
_entity_poly.type
_entity_poly.pdbx_seq_one_letter_code
_entity_poly.pdbx_strand_id
1 'polypeptide(L)' 'WHRVAISIEKKTVTMIVDCKKKITKPLARNDHAIINTDGITVFGTRILDEDVFEASKAVLQKSY' A
#
# COMPACT_ATOMS: atom_id res chain seq x y z
N TRP A 1 7.94 1.08 -16.30
CA TRP A 1 7.55 1.97 -15.21
C TRP A 1 6.04 2.01 -15.11
N HIS A 2 5.48 1.66 -13.96
CA HIS A 2 4.05 1.80 -13.69
C HIS A 2 3.87 2.73 -12.49
N ARG A 3 2.78 3.50 -12.48
CA ARG A 3 2.39 4.33 -11.33
C ARG A 3 1.31 3.62 -10.56
N VAL A 4 1.58 3.26 -9.31
CA VAL A 4 0.59 2.64 -8.42
C VAL A 4 0.27 3.62 -7.31
N ALA A 5 -1.01 3.90 -7.09
CA ALA A 5 -1.50 4.64 -5.94
C ALA A 5 -2.47 3.75 -5.15
N ILE A 6 -2.37 3.79 -3.83
CA ILE A 6 -3.27 3.08 -2.92
C ILE A 6 -3.93 4.13 -2.04
N SER A 7 -5.26 4.11 -1.98
CA SER A 7 -6.07 4.94 -1.09
C SER A 7 -6.86 4.03 -0.16
N ILE A 8 -6.88 4.39 1.12
CA ILE A 8 -7.65 3.70 2.15
C ILE A 8 -8.64 4.70 2.71
N GLU A 9 -9.93 4.38 2.60
CA GLU A 9 -11.01 5.16 3.21
C GLU A 9 -11.90 4.22 4.00
N LYS A 10 -11.99 4.42 5.32
CA LYS A 10 -12.73 3.56 6.25
C LYS A 10 -12.35 2.08 6.08
N LYS A 11 -13.29 1.25 5.61
CA LYS A 11 -13.14 -0.19 5.34
C LYS A 11 -13.08 -0.49 3.84
N THR A 12 -12.58 0.44 3.05
CA THR A 12 -12.46 0.31 1.60
C THR A 12 -11.03 0.63 1.17
N VAL A 13 -10.43 -0.24 0.37
CA VAL A 13 -9.15 0.00 -0.29
C VAL A 13 -9.37 0.18 -1.78
N THR A 14 -8.71 1.19 -2.35
CA THR A 14 -8.70 1.45 -3.78
C THR A 14 -7.27 1.50 -4.29
N MET A 15 -6.96 0.66 -5.28
CA MET A 15 -5.70 0.70 -6.01
C MET A 15 -5.91 1.29 -7.39
N ILE A 16 -5.04 2.22 -7.79
CA ILE A 16 -5.05 2.89 -9.08
C ILE A 16 -3.73 2.61 -9.78
N VAL A 17 -3.77 2.03 -10.97
CA VAL A 17 -2.59 1.74 -11.80
C VAL A 17 -2.60 2.62 -13.04
N ASP A 18 -1.49 3.32 -13.26
CA ASP A 18 -1.22 4.25 -14.37
C ASP A 18 -2.29 5.33 -14.55
N CYS A 19 -2.96 5.72 -13.47
CA CYS A 19 -4.11 6.65 -13.51
C CYS A 19 -5.28 6.17 -14.38
N LYS A 20 -5.35 4.87 -14.71
CA LYS A 20 -6.38 4.30 -15.59
C LYS A 20 -7.17 3.21 -14.89
N LYS A 21 -6.49 2.12 -14.48
CA LYS A 21 -7.16 0.96 -13.89
C LYS A 21 -7.44 1.25 -12.41
N LYS A 22 -8.71 1.25 -12.03
CA LYS A 22 -9.15 1.40 -10.63
C LYS A 22 -9.70 0.07 -10.13
N ILE A 23 -9.17 -0.43 -9.02
CA ILE A 23 -9.63 -1.66 -8.36
C ILE A 23 -10.04 -1.29 -6.94
N THR A 24 -11.29 -1.56 -6.58
CA THR A 24 -11.80 -1.29 -5.23
C THR A 24 -12.24 -2.60 -4.58
N LYS A 25 -11.83 -2.80 -3.33
CA LYS A 25 -12.16 -3.99 -2.54
C LYS A 25 -12.46 -3.61 -1.08
N PRO A 26 -13.31 -4.38 -0.39
CA PRO A 26 -13.50 -4.21 1.05
C PRO A 26 -12.19 -4.54 1.79
N LEU A 27 -11.88 -3.73 2.81
CA LEU A 27 -10.76 -3.92 3.72
C LEU A 27 -11.30 -4.55 5.01
N ALA A 28 -10.94 -5.81 5.25
CA ALA A 28 -11.28 -6.52 6.47
C ALA A 28 -10.49 -5.95 7.65
N ARG A 29 -11.10 -5.03 8.40
CA ARG A 29 -10.55 -4.45 9.64
C ARG A 29 -11.66 -4.18 10.65
N ASN A 30 -11.31 -4.21 11.92
CA ASN A 30 -12.22 -3.80 13.00
C ASN A 30 -12.53 -2.30 12.89
N ASP A 31 -13.69 -1.88 13.42
CA ASP A 31 -14.06 -0.47 13.59
C ASP A 31 -13.06 0.28 14.48
N HIS A 32 -12.47 -0.42 15.45
CA HIS A 32 -11.43 0.10 16.35
C HIS A 32 -10.02 -0.37 15.97
N ALA A 33 -9.72 -0.47 14.66
CA ALA A 33 -8.39 -0.90 14.23
C ALA A 33 -7.31 0.11 14.69
N ILE A 34 -6.44 -0.33 15.60
CA ILE A 34 -5.26 0.41 16.08
C ILE A 34 -4.02 -0.24 15.48
N ILE A 35 -3.13 0.57 14.92
CA ILE A 35 -1.80 0.15 14.47
C ILE A 35 -0.83 0.54 15.58
N ASN A 36 -0.01 -0.41 16.05
CA ASN A 36 1.11 -0.06 16.93
C ASN A 36 2.17 0.68 16.11
N THR A 37 2.47 1.92 16.50
CA THR A 37 3.43 2.81 15.81
C THR A 37 4.75 2.97 16.55
N ASP A 38 4.98 2.23 17.64
CA ASP A 38 6.23 2.30 18.42
C ASP A 38 7.43 1.65 17.69
N GLY A 39 7.18 0.99 16.56
CA GLY A 39 8.19 0.40 15.69
C GLY A 39 8.83 1.39 14.70
N ILE A 40 9.56 0.84 13.72
CA ILE A 40 10.19 1.60 12.64
C ILE A 40 9.41 1.46 11.32
N THR A 41 9.29 2.54 10.55
CA THR A 41 8.80 2.45 9.16
C THR A 41 9.98 2.13 8.24
N VAL A 42 9.92 0.99 7.58
CA VAL A 42 10.94 0.54 6.62
C VAL A 42 10.38 0.47 5.21
N PHE A 43 11.22 0.83 4.22
CA PHE A 43 10.89 0.75 2.79
C PHE A 43 11.88 -0.19 2.11
N GLY A 44 11.38 -1.06 1.21
CA GLY A 44 12.24 -1.93 0.40
C GLY A 44 12.77 -3.18 1.11
N THR A 45 12.14 -3.61 2.20
CA THR A 45 12.49 -4.89 2.84
C THR A 45 11.93 -6.05 2.04
N ARG A 46 12.79 -7.00 1.65
CA ARG A 46 12.35 -8.30 1.14
C ARG A 46 11.78 -9.10 2.31
N ILE A 47 10.48 -9.31 2.31
CA ILE A 47 9.86 -10.34 3.16
C ILE A 47 10.16 -11.67 2.48
N LEU A 48 10.56 -12.69 3.25
CA LEU A 48 10.96 -14.01 2.74
C LEU A 48 9.76 -14.72 2.06
N ASP A 49 9.50 -14.36 0.81
CA ASP A 49 8.78 -15.13 -0.19
C ASP A 49 9.71 -15.30 -1.40
N GLU A 50 9.61 -16.43 -2.09
CA GLU A 50 10.51 -16.80 -3.19
C GLU A 50 10.39 -15.86 -4.41
N ASP A 51 9.34 -15.05 -4.49
CA ASP A 51 9.11 -14.09 -5.57
C ASP A 51 9.87 -12.77 -5.32
N VAL A 52 10.99 -12.60 -6.01
CA VAL A 52 11.79 -11.35 -6.00
C VAL A 52 11.15 -10.33 -6.94
N PHE A 53 10.86 -9.14 -6.43
CA PHE A 53 10.44 -8.00 -7.24
C PHE A 53 11.52 -6.93 -7.24
N GLU A 54 12.20 -6.73 -8.37
CA GLU A 54 13.14 -5.63 -8.57
C GLU A 54 12.38 -4.34 -8.97
N ALA A 55 12.52 -3.29 -8.15
CA ALA A 55 11.92 -1.99 -8.42
C ALA A 55 13.02 -0.96 -8.76
N SER A 56 12.89 -0.28 -9.90
CA SER A 56 13.92 0.64 -10.40
C SER A 56 13.89 2.05 -9.77
N LYS A 57 12.73 2.54 -9.31
CA LYS A 57 12.55 3.82 -8.56
C LYS A 57 11.13 3.90 -7.99
N ALA A 58 11.01 4.22 -6.71
CA ALA A 58 9.72 4.45 -6.08
C ALA A 58 9.66 5.88 -5.54
N VAL A 59 8.55 6.58 -5.76
CA VAL A 59 8.25 7.86 -5.12
C VAL A 59 6.96 7.67 -4.33
N LEU A 60 7.06 7.88 -3.02
CA LEU A 60 5.92 7.76 -2.10
C LEU A 60 5.51 9.16 -1.63
N GLN A 61 4.22 9.43 -1.67
CA GLN A 61 3.62 10.65 -1.11
C GLN A 61 2.59 10.22 -0.08
N LYS A 62 2.73 10.72 1.16
CA LYS A 62 1.71 10.58 2.20
C LYS A 62 0.82 11.82 2.16
N SER A 63 -0.50 11.61 2.16
CA SER A 63 -1.48 12.65 2.46
C SER A 63 -1.92 12.44 3.91
N TYR A 64 -1.84 13.50 4.71
CA TYR A 64 -2.32 13.53 6.09
C TYR A 64 -3.79 13.94 6.14
#